data_AF-A0A1C2XX10-F1
#
_entry.id   AF-A0A1C2XX10-F1
#
_cell.length_a   1.000
_cell.length_b   1.000
_cell.length_c   1.000
_cell.angle_alpha   90.00
_cell.angle_beta   90.00
_cell.angle_gamma   90.00
#
_symmetry.space_group_name_H-M   'P 1'
#
loop_
_entity.id
_entity.type
_entity.pdbx_description
1 polymer ?
#
loop_
_entity_poly.entity_id
_entity_poly.type
_entity_poly.pdbx_seq_one_letter_code
_entity_poly.pdbx_strand_id
1 'polypeptide(L)'
;MSNFGAMKRYIDSQNNRPSIQKLIEDKPYRRMLAELKQIAEDKGYTAKWLKEQTAELNKEYYDFCLKAVMENRQKLDKAMEEYKQAKDIYFEHNYSAADYTDLQFLQTLIKTRLVNECKNQPVLAERVIAEYINTQKGARAIMFLANDPDISKDSKISEMLKSHYNTATQNAQSAAEKRFYADKEAALDKMMSEINPLTVNDVIGTAMLSEASEWVGMDKAEKAGDFYFHELKQPRLPSMEEVNPWFESIISAAKRGE
;
A
#
# COMPACT_ATOMS: atom_id res chain seq x y z
N MET A 1 27.37 33.78 4.68
CA MET A 1 27.95 32.43 4.84
C MET A 1 26.86 31.50 5.35
N SER A 2 26.16 30.78 4.47
CA SER A 2 25.18 29.76 4.85
C SER A 2 25.90 28.42 5.02
N ASN A 3 26.17 28.01 6.25
CA ASN A 3 26.75 26.69 6.49
C ASN A 3 26.30 26.17 7.86
N PHE A 4 25.03 25.78 7.95
CA PHE A 4 24.59 24.85 8.99
C PHE A 4 23.80 23.70 8.35
N GLY A 5 24.55 22.83 7.67
CA GLY A 5 24.05 21.57 7.15
C GLY A 5 23.91 20.53 8.27
N ALA A 6 23.08 20.76 9.28
CA ALA A 6 22.75 19.70 10.26
C ALA A 6 22.07 18.52 9.55
N MET A 7 21.14 18.85 8.66
CA MET A 7 20.52 17.88 7.76
C MET A 7 21.52 17.37 6.74
N LYS A 8 22.25 18.23 6.02
CA LYS A 8 23.38 17.80 5.16
C LYS A 8 24.36 16.82 5.84
N ARG A 9 24.78 17.06 7.08
CA ARG A 9 25.67 16.17 7.84
C ARG A 9 25.00 14.84 8.19
N TYR A 10 23.73 14.85 8.55
CA TYR A 10 22.97 13.62 8.72
C TYR A 10 22.88 12.83 7.40
N ILE A 11 22.58 13.50 6.30
CA ILE A 11 22.49 12.89 4.97
C ILE A 11 23.86 12.33 4.52
N ASP A 12 24.92 13.12 4.68
CA ASP A 12 26.31 12.72 4.40
C ASP A 12 26.72 11.53 5.29
N SER A 13 26.30 11.50 6.56
CA SER A 13 26.53 10.36 7.46
C SER A 13 25.75 9.09 7.08
N GLN A 14 24.69 9.24 6.29
CA GLN A 14 23.91 8.13 5.72
C GLN A 14 24.32 7.84 4.26
N ASN A 15 25.51 8.26 3.82
CA ASN A 15 26.01 8.12 2.45
C ASN A 15 25.02 8.63 1.37
N ASN A 16 24.26 9.70 1.68
CA ASN A 16 23.23 10.30 0.82
C ASN A 16 22.08 9.36 0.41
N ARG A 17 21.88 8.26 1.15
CA ARG A 17 20.84 7.22 0.87
C ARG A 17 20.27 6.58 2.15
N PRO A 18 19.62 7.33 3.05
CA PRO A 18 18.85 6.70 4.12
C PRO A 18 17.63 5.97 3.51
N SER A 19 17.44 4.71 3.88
CA SER A 19 16.18 4.01 3.57
C SER A 19 15.03 4.70 4.29
N ILE A 20 13.82 4.62 3.73
CA ILE A 20 12.62 5.17 4.38
C ILE A 20 12.45 4.58 5.80
N GLN A 21 12.81 3.31 6.00
CA GLN A 21 12.81 2.66 7.30
C GLN A 21 13.68 3.39 8.32
N LYS A 22 14.94 3.71 7.97
CA LYS A 22 15.82 4.47 8.86
C LYS A 22 15.28 5.86 9.15
N LEU A 23 14.69 6.51 8.15
CA LEU A 23 14.07 7.83 8.34
C LEU A 23 12.92 7.77 9.36
N ILE A 24 12.11 6.71 9.31
CA ILE A 24 11.01 6.44 10.24
C ILE A 24 11.52 6.15 11.66
N GLU A 25 12.59 5.36 11.77
CA GLU A 25 13.20 4.98 13.05
C GLU A 25 13.87 6.18 13.73
N ASP A 26 14.73 6.90 13.00
CA ASP A 26 15.57 7.96 13.56
C ASP A 26 14.81 9.27 13.83
N LYS A 27 13.68 9.49 13.14
CA LYS A 27 12.85 10.72 13.20
C LYS A 27 13.70 12.00 13.27
N PRO A 28 14.63 12.18 12.33
CA PRO A 28 15.82 12.98 12.58
C PRO A 28 15.54 14.49 12.55
N TYR A 29 14.42 14.91 11.93
CA TYR A 29 14.01 16.31 11.82
C TYR A 29 13.88 17.02 13.18
N ARG A 30 13.25 16.40 14.18
CA ARG A 30 13.06 17.01 15.52
C ARG A 30 14.39 17.32 16.20
N ARG A 31 15.33 16.38 16.13
CA ARG A 31 16.68 16.55 16.69
C ARG A 31 17.39 17.70 16.00
N MET A 32 17.33 17.76 14.67
CA MET A 32 18.00 18.82 13.91
C MET A 32 17.39 20.20 14.12
N LEU A 33 16.07 20.28 14.26
CA LEU A 33 15.41 21.54 14.61
C LEU A 33 15.84 22.03 16.00
N ALA A 34 15.99 21.11 16.97
CA ALA A 34 16.50 21.44 18.30
C ALA A 34 17.96 21.92 18.25
N GLU A 35 18.83 21.23 17.51
CA GLU A 35 20.21 21.68 17.27
C GLU A 35 20.27 23.07 16.63
N LEU A 36 19.40 23.34 15.65
CA LEU A 36 19.33 24.64 14.98
C LEU A 36 18.92 25.76 15.95
N LYS A 37 17.95 25.50 16.84
CA LYS A 37 17.53 26.44 17.89
C LYS A 37 18.65 26.70 18.89
N GLN A 38 19.32 25.65 19.37
CA GLN A 38 20.45 25.79 20.29
C GLN A 38 21.57 26.64 19.68
N ILE A 39 21.90 26.42 18.40
CA ILE A 39 22.92 27.21 17.70
C ILE A 39 22.52 28.69 17.61
N ALA A 40 21.24 28.98 17.39
CA ALA A 40 20.75 30.35 17.35
C ALA A 40 20.91 31.06 18.70
N GLU A 41 20.61 30.35 19.79
CA GLU A 41 20.79 30.84 21.17
C GLU A 41 22.27 31.06 21.50
N ASP A 42 23.11 30.04 21.29
CA ASP A 42 24.54 30.07 21.65
C ASP A 42 25.31 31.17 20.91
N LYS A 43 24.89 31.52 19.69
CA LYS A 43 25.57 32.51 18.84
C LYS A 43 24.86 33.87 18.79
N GLY A 44 23.72 34.01 19.49
CA GLY A 44 22.93 35.24 19.48
C GLY A 44 22.39 35.60 18.09
N TYR A 45 22.03 34.61 17.26
CA TYR A 45 21.46 34.88 15.94
C TYR A 45 20.03 35.43 16.04
N THR A 46 19.63 36.21 15.04
CA THR A 46 18.31 36.85 15.02
C THR A 46 17.20 35.85 14.73
N ALA A 47 15.97 36.18 15.15
CA ALA A 47 14.78 35.39 14.82
C ALA A 47 14.58 35.24 13.29
N LYS A 48 14.94 36.28 12.52
CA LYS A 48 14.91 36.25 11.05
C LYS A 48 15.89 35.20 10.51
N TRP A 49 17.11 35.15 11.04
CA TRP A 49 18.08 34.15 10.66
C TRP A 49 17.60 32.73 10.96
N LEU A 50 17.08 32.49 12.17
CA LEU A 50 16.57 31.17 12.57
C LEU A 50 15.45 30.69 11.65
N LYS A 51 14.56 31.60 11.26
CA LYS A 51 13.47 31.33 10.32
C LYS A 51 13.98 30.95 8.92
N GLU A 52 14.95 31.70 8.37
CA GLU A 52 15.56 31.39 7.07
C GLU A 52 16.24 30.01 7.08
N GLN A 53 16.95 29.67 8.16
CA GLN A 53 17.58 28.35 8.28
C GLN A 53 16.56 27.22 8.49
N THR A 54 15.47 27.48 9.21
CA THR A 54 14.38 26.49 9.38
C THR A 54 13.71 26.18 8.05
N ALA A 55 13.49 27.20 7.20
CA ALA A 55 12.92 26.99 5.87
C ALA A 55 13.84 26.16 4.95
N GLU A 56 15.16 26.32 5.05
CA GLU A 56 16.11 25.47 4.32
C GLU A 56 16.08 24.03 4.87
N LEU A 57 16.04 23.85 6.18
CA LEU A 57 15.90 22.54 6.82
C LEU A 57 14.61 21.82 6.38
N ASN A 58 13.48 22.53 6.30
CA ASN A 58 12.19 21.99 5.84
C ASN A 58 12.29 21.50 4.41
N LYS A 59 12.89 22.30 3.53
CA LYS A 59 13.07 21.96 2.12
C LYS A 59 13.98 20.75 1.96
N GLU A 60 15.13 20.74 2.62
CA GLU A 60 16.03 19.58 2.61
C GLU A 60 15.25 18.34 3.08
N TYR A 61 14.60 18.40 4.24
CA TYR A 61 13.83 17.28 4.78
C TYR A 61 12.73 16.77 3.84
N TYR A 62 11.98 17.67 3.18
CA TYR A 62 11.01 17.31 2.15
C TYR A 62 11.65 16.54 0.99
N ASP A 63 12.75 17.05 0.43
CA ASP A 63 13.45 16.41 -0.70
C ASP A 63 13.94 15.00 -0.31
N PHE A 64 14.38 14.80 0.94
CA PHE A 64 14.75 13.48 1.45
C PHE A 64 13.56 12.54 1.62
N CYS A 65 12.47 13.01 2.22
CA CYS A 65 11.25 12.21 2.34
C CYS A 65 10.77 11.77 0.96
N LEU A 66 10.76 12.70 -0.02
CA LEU A 66 10.31 12.42 -1.37
C LEU A 66 11.15 11.32 -2.02
N LYS A 67 12.48 11.45 -1.97
CA LYS A 67 13.39 10.45 -2.52
C LYS A 67 13.22 9.08 -1.85
N ALA A 68 13.17 9.04 -0.53
CA ALA A 68 13.05 7.80 0.23
C ALA A 68 11.70 7.09 -0.03
N VAL A 69 10.60 7.83 -0.13
CA VAL A 69 9.28 7.30 -0.49
C VAL A 69 9.28 6.76 -1.92
N MET A 70 9.83 7.50 -2.88
CA MET A 70 9.89 7.05 -4.27
C MET A 70 10.73 5.78 -4.44
N GLU A 71 11.89 5.69 -3.78
CA GLU A 71 12.71 4.47 -3.79
C GLU A 71 11.98 3.28 -3.15
N ASN A 72 11.21 3.50 -2.08
CA ASN A 72 10.41 2.44 -1.45
C ASN A 72 9.27 1.97 -2.36
N ARG A 73 8.55 2.90 -3.01
CA ARG A 73 7.47 2.58 -3.95
C ARG A 73 7.96 1.75 -5.13
N GLN A 74 9.11 2.12 -5.72
CA GLN A 74 9.69 1.33 -6.80
C GLN A 74 9.99 -0.12 -6.38
N LYS A 75 10.47 -0.33 -5.15
CA LYS A 75 10.70 -1.68 -4.61
C LYS A 75 9.38 -2.41 -4.36
N LEU A 76 8.40 -1.71 -3.78
CA LEU A 76 7.08 -2.26 -3.50
C LEU A 76 6.36 -2.68 -4.79
N ASP A 77 6.33 -1.82 -5.80
CA ASP A 77 5.71 -2.10 -7.10
C ASP A 77 6.34 -3.32 -7.77
N LYS A 78 7.68 -3.40 -7.74
CA LYS A 78 8.40 -4.57 -8.26
C LYS A 78 8.04 -5.85 -7.49
N ALA A 79 8.05 -5.81 -6.17
CA ALA A 79 7.73 -6.98 -5.34
C ALA A 79 6.27 -7.43 -5.52
N MET A 80 5.34 -6.48 -5.65
CA MET A 80 3.93 -6.75 -5.92
C MET A 80 3.72 -7.38 -7.30
N GLU A 81 4.46 -6.94 -8.31
CA GLU A 81 4.41 -7.53 -9.65
C GLU A 81 4.96 -8.96 -9.66
N GLU A 82 6.11 -9.20 -8.99
CA GLU A 82 6.67 -10.55 -8.83
C GLU A 82 5.70 -11.47 -8.07
N TYR A 83 5.06 -10.98 -7.01
CA TYR A 83 4.01 -11.72 -6.28
C TYR A 83 2.83 -12.07 -7.19
N LYS A 84 2.35 -11.12 -8.01
CA LYS A 84 1.24 -11.34 -8.93
C LYS A 84 1.60 -12.41 -9.97
N GLN A 85 2.79 -12.32 -10.57
CA GLN A 85 3.28 -13.33 -11.52
C GLN A 85 3.36 -14.71 -10.86
N ALA A 86 3.92 -14.82 -9.66
CA ALA A 86 3.99 -16.08 -8.92
C ALA A 86 2.58 -16.62 -8.59
N LYS A 87 1.64 -15.74 -8.24
CA LYS A 87 0.25 -16.11 -7.95
C LYS A 87 -0.48 -16.63 -9.19
N ASP A 88 -0.13 -16.15 -10.38
CA ASP A 88 -0.75 -16.56 -11.64
C ASP A 88 -0.12 -17.82 -12.26
N ILE A 89 0.86 -18.46 -11.59
CA ILE A 89 1.43 -19.75 -12.03
C ILE A 89 0.54 -20.91 -11.56
N TYR A 90 0.05 -21.73 -12.49
CA TYR A 90 -0.83 -22.87 -12.19
C TYR A 90 -0.12 -24.21 -12.41
N PHE A 91 -0.63 -25.26 -11.78
CA PHE A 91 -0.13 -26.61 -12.03
C PHE A 91 -0.55 -27.06 -13.43
N GLU A 92 0.43 -27.37 -14.27
CA GLU A 92 0.16 -27.91 -15.61
C GLU A 92 -0.04 -29.42 -15.57
N HIS A 93 -1.22 -29.86 -16.00
CA HIS A 93 -1.53 -31.28 -16.15
C HIS A 93 -1.09 -31.78 -17.53
N ASN A 94 -0.02 -32.57 -17.58
CA ASN A 94 0.40 -33.27 -18.78
C ASN A 94 -0.25 -34.66 -18.85
N TYR A 95 -1.50 -34.72 -19.30
CA TYR A 95 -2.20 -36.00 -19.50
C TYR A 95 -1.68 -36.70 -20.75
N SER A 96 -1.35 -37.99 -20.60
CA SER A 96 -1.10 -38.86 -21.76
C SER A 96 -2.41 -39.26 -22.44
N ALA A 97 -2.33 -39.77 -23.67
CA ALA A 97 -3.50 -40.32 -24.36
C ALA A 97 -4.15 -41.49 -23.57
N ALA A 98 -3.33 -42.27 -22.85
CA ALA A 98 -3.82 -43.32 -21.97
C ALA A 98 -4.61 -42.75 -20.78
N ASP A 99 -4.13 -41.67 -20.17
CA ASP A 99 -4.84 -41.03 -19.05
C ASP A 99 -6.21 -40.47 -19.48
N TYR A 100 -6.30 -39.88 -20.67
CA TYR A 100 -7.58 -39.44 -21.24
C TYR A 100 -8.52 -40.62 -21.48
N THR A 101 -8.01 -41.73 -22.00
CA THR A 101 -8.81 -42.93 -22.29
C THR A 101 -9.37 -43.54 -21.01
N ASP A 102 -8.54 -43.68 -19.97
CA ASP A 102 -8.95 -44.18 -18.66
C ASP A 102 -10.01 -43.27 -18.00
N LEU A 103 -9.83 -41.95 -18.12
CA LEU A 103 -10.76 -40.97 -17.58
C LEU A 103 -12.12 -41.03 -18.31
N GLN A 104 -12.12 -41.13 -19.65
CA GLN A 104 -13.34 -41.30 -20.44
C GLN A 104 -14.05 -42.62 -20.12
N PHE A 105 -13.28 -43.69 -19.91
CA PHE A 105 -13.83 -44.97 -19.49
C PHE A 105 -14.54 -44.85 -18.13
N LEU A 106 -13.88 -44.26 -17.13
CA LEU A 106 -14.47 -44.07 -15.80
C LEU A 106 -15.69 -43.14 -15.82
N GLN A 107 -15.65 -42.05 -16.59
CA GLN A 107 -16.81 -41.18 -16.77
C GLN A 107 -18.00 -41.95 -17.35
N THR A 108 -17.76 -42.73 -18.41
CA THR A 108 -18.79 -43.53 -19.06
C THR A 108 -19.36 -44.58 -18.13
N LEU A 109 -18.51 -45.27 -17.38
CA LEU A 109 -18.91 -46.27 -16.39
C LEU A 109 -19.79 -45.65 -15.31
N ILE A 110 -19.33 -44.57 -14.67
CA ILE A 110 -20.07 -43.89 -13.60
C ILE A 110 -21.41 -43.34 -14.14
N LYS A 111 -21.40 -42.66 -15.31
CA LYS A 111 -22.62 -42.16 -15.96
C LYS A 111 -23.64 -43.26 -16.21
N THR A 112 -23.19 -44.39 -16.77
CA THR A 112 -24.04 -45.53 -17.07
C THR A 112 -24.69 -46.09 -15.81
N ARG A 113 -23.93 -46.24 -14.72
CA ARG A 113 -24.46 -46.75 -13.45
C ARG A 113 -25.46 -45.78 -12.82
N LEU A 114 -25.17 -44.49 -12.85
CA LEU A 114 -26.07 -43.46 -12.33
C LEU A 114 -27.41 -43.42 -13.09
N VAL A 115 -27.37 -43.44 -14.42
CA VAL A 115 -28.58 -43.32 -15.25
C VAL A 115 -29.36 -44.64 -15.33
N ASN A 116 -28.68 -45.76 -15.57
CA ASN A 116 -29.36 -47.02 -15.90
C ASN A 116 -29.59 -47.92 -14.68
N GLU A 117 -28.65 -47.97 -13.72
CA GLU A 117 -28.74 -48.87 -12.56
C GLU A 117 -29.51 -48.22 -11.40
N CYS A 118 -29.29 -46.92 -11.16
CA CYS A 118 -29.89 -46.26 -10.00
C CYS A 118 -31.37 -45.90 -10.18
N LYS A 119 -31.86 -45.74 -11.42
CA LYS A 119 -33.29 -45.50 -11.75
C LYS A 119 -33.98 -44.48 -10.83
N ASN A 120 -33.33 -43.35 -10.56
CA ASN A 120 -33.80 -42.27 -9.68
C ASN A 120 -33.86 -42.61 -8.17
N GLN A 121 -33.21 -43.68 -7.72
CA GLN A 121 -33.06 -44.01 -6.29
C GLN A 121 -31.82 -43.30 -5.71
N PRO A 122 -31.99 -42.31 -4.81
CA PRO A 122 -30.87 -41.49 -4.35
C PRO A 122 -29.78 -42.27 -3.62
N VAL A 123 -30.18 -43.26 -2.80
CA VAL A 123 -29.26 -44.09 -2.01
C VAL A 123 -28.33 -44.92 -2.90
N LEU A 124 -28.82 -45.41 -4.05
CA LEU A 124 -27.99 -46.15 -5.00
C LEU A 124 -27.02 -45.22 -5.72
N ALA A 125 -27.47 -44.04 -6.13
CA ALA A 125 -26.60 -43.05 -6.77
C ALA A 125 -25.48 -42.58 -5.83
N GLU A 126 -25.79 -42.35 -4.56
CA GLU A 126 -24.81 -41.99 -3.52
C GLU A 126 -23.79 -43.11 -3.32
N ARG A 127 -24.23 -44.38 -3.29
CA ARG A 127 -23.32 -45.53 -3.23
C ARG A 127 -22.38 -45.58 -4.43
N VAL A 128 -22.90 -45.39 -5.65
CA VAL A 128 -22.08 -45.35 -6.86
C VAL A 128 -21.05 -44.23 -6.76
N ILE A 129 -21.43 -43.02 -6.37
CA ILE A 129 -20.49 -41.90 -6.20
C ILE A 129 -19.41 -42.25 -5.16
N ALA A 130 -19.80 -42.81 -4.02
CA ALA A 130 -18.90 -43.17 -2.93
C ALA A 130 -17.84 -44.22 -3.34
N GLU A 131 -18.16 -45.13 -4.26
CA GLU A 131 -17.20 -46.13 -4.77
C GLU A 131 -16.01 -45.48 -5.50
N TYR A 132 -16.21 -44.35 -6.18
CA TYR A 132 -15.18 -43.74 -7.05
C TYR A 132 -14.57 -42.46 -6.50
N ILE A 133 -15.28 -41.73 -5.63
CA ILE A 133 -14.89 -40.40 -5.16
C ILE A 133 -13.57 -40.35 -4.37
N ASN A 134 -13.15 -41.48 -3.80
CA ASN A 134 -11.91 -41.56 -3.02
C ASN A 134 -10.68 -41.94 -3.87
N THR A 135 -10.88 -42.22 -5.16
CA THR A 135 -9.77 -42.46 -6.10
C THR A 135 -9.50 -41.19 -6.90
N GLN A 136 -8.23 -40.93 -7.24
CA GLN A 136 -7.88 -39.72 -7.99
C GLN A 136 -8.59 -39.63 -9.35
N LYS A 137 -8.54 -40.71 -10.14
CA LYS A 137 -9.18 -40.76 -11.47
C LYS A 137 -10.71 -40.75 -11.38
N GLY A 138 -11.29 -41.46 -10.40
CA GLY A 138 -12.73 -41.50 -10.17
C GLY A 138 -13.30 -40.17 -9.68
N ALA A 139 -12.61 -39.50 -8.75
CA ALA A 139 -12.95 -38.15 -8.31
C ALA A 139 -12.91 -37.16 -9.48
N ARG A 140 -11.87 -37.23 -10.32
CA ARG A 140 -11.77 -36.38 -11.50
C ARG A 140 -12.88 -36.65 -12.52
N ALA A 141 -13.27 -37.91 -12.71
CA ALA A 141 -14.44 -38.28 -13.52
C ALA A 141 -15.75 -37.70 -12.96
N ILE A 142 -15.96 -37.76 -11.63
CA ILE A 142 -17.12 -37.17 -10.95
C ILE A 142 -17.17 -35.64 -11.14
N MET A 143 -16.04 -34.94 -11.05
CA MET A 143 -15.98 -33.50 -11.30
C MET A 143 -16.46 -33.12 -12.71
N PHE A 144 -16.05 -33.88 -13.72
CA PHE A 144 -16.48 -33.67 -15.10
C PHE A 144 -17.97 -33.97 -15.26
N LEU A 145 -18.45 -35.05 -14.64
CA LEU A 145 -19.86 -35.45 -14.69
C LEU A 145 -20.81 -34.46 -14.01
N ALA A 146 -20.37 -33.75 -12.97
CA ALA A 146 -21.16 -32.72 -12.31
C ALA A 146 -21.54 -31.55 -13.26
N ASN A 147 -20.79 -31.38 -14.37
CA ASN A 147 -21.04 -30.39 -15.40
C ASN A 147 -21.46 -31.02 -16.74
N ASP A 148 -21.75 -32.33 -16.77
CA ASP A 148 -22.15 -33.04 -17.99
C ASP A 148 -23.58 -32.63 -18.42
N PRO A 149 -23.78 -32.19 -19.67
CA PRO A 149 -25.08 -31.73 -20.15
C PRO A 149 -26.17 -32.79 -20.14
N ASP A 150 -25.86 -34.07 -20.31
CA ASP A 150 -26.87 -35.13 -20.28
C ASP A 150 -27.27 -35.48 -18.85
N ILE A 151 -26.33 -35.44 -17.92
CA ILE A 151 -26.64 -35.61 -16.49
C ILE A 151 -27.47 -34.42 -15.98
N SER A 152 -27.22 -33.20 -16.48
CA SER A 152 -27.98 -32.02 -16.07
C SER A 152 -29.49 -32.08 -16.37
N LYS A 153 -29.92 -33.00 -17.25
CA LYS A 153 -31.34 -33.25 -17.55
C LYS A 153 -32.07 -33.97 -16.41
N ASP A 154 -31.33 -34.69 -15.56
CA ASP A 154 -31.85 -35.30 -14.34
C ASP A 154 -31.47 -34.43 -13.13
N SER A 155 -32.43 -33.65 -12.63
CA SER A 155 -32.18 -32.69 -11.55
C SER A 155 -31.68 -33.35 -10.26
N LYS A 156 -32.12 -34.57 -9.95
CA LYS A 156 -31.75 -35.26 -8.70
C LYS A 156 -30.31 -35.79 -8.76
N ILE A 157 -29.92 -36.41 -9.88
CA ILE A 157 -28.55 -36.90 -10.06
C ILE A 157 -27.58 -35.72 -10.19
N SER A 158 -27.98 -34.66 -10.92
CA SER A 158 -27.21 -33.43 -11.08
C SER A 158 -26.94 -32.73 -9.74
N GLU A 159 -27.95 -32.53 -8.90
CA GLU A 159 -27.79 -31.95 -7.55
C GLU A 159 -26.85 -32.78 -6.68
N MET A 160 -26.93 -34.11 -6.76
CA MET A 160 -26.08 -35.01 -5.98
C MET A 160 -24.62 -35.01 -6.42
N LEU A 161 -24.34 -34.95 -7.73
CA LEU A 161 -22.97 -34.80 -8.20
C LEU A 161 -22.40 -33.43 -7.84
N LYS A 162 -23.22 -32.38 -7.89
CA LYS A 162 -22.82 -31.03 -7.45
C LYS A 162 -22.52 -30.97 -5.95
N SER A 163 -23.29 -31.65 -5.10
CA SER A 163 -23.02 -31.68 -3.65
C SER A 163 -21.67 -32.35 -3.32
N HIS A 164 -21.20 -33.26 -4.18
CA HIS A 164 -19.91 -33.95 -4.04
C HIS A 164 -18.75 -33.26 -4.77
N TYR A 165 -18.99 -32.16 -5.49
CA TYR A 165 -17.99 -31.52 -6.35
C TYR A 165 -16.73 -31.08 -5.60
N ASN A 166 -16.89 -30.48 -4.42
CA ASN A 166 -15.74 -30.00 -3.62
C ASN A 166 -14.87 -31.17 -3.14
N THR A 167 -15.48 -32.24 -2.63
CA THR A 167 -14.77 -33.46 -2.22
C THR A 167 -14.05 -34.10 -3.40
N ALA A 168 -14.73 -34.20 -4.55
CA ALA A 168 -14.14 -34.71 -5.78
C ALA A 168 -12.96 -33.84 -6.24
N THR A 169 -13.06 -32.53 -6.11
CA THR A 169 -11.97 -31.58 -6.43
C THR A 169 -10.72 -31.84 -5.59
N GLN A 170 -10.88 -32.01 -4.27
CA GLN A 170 -9.77 -32.29 -3.36
C GLN A 170 -9.13 -33.67 -3.60
N ASN A 171 -9.94 -34.67 -3.95
CA ASN A 171 -9.48 -36.03 -4.19
C ASN A 171 -8.89 -36.23 -5.60
N ALA A 172 -9.32 -35.43 -6.58
CA ALA A 172 -8.80 -35.47 -7.95
C ALA A 172 -7.36 -34.94 -8.05
N GLN A 173 -6.91 -34.14 -7.08
CA GLN A 173 -5.57 -33.59 -7.07
C GLN A 173 -4.51 -34.69 -6.89
N SER A 174 -3.50 -34.69 -7.77
CA SER A 174 -2.36 -35.61 -7.64
C SER A 174 -1.52 -35.23 -6.42
N ALA A 175 -0.70 -36.17 -5.92
CA ALA A 175 0.26 -35.83 -4.86
C ALA A 175 1.23 -34.72 -5.30
N ALA A 176 1.60 -34.67 -6.59
CA ALA A 176 2.44 -33.62 -7.16
C ALA A 176 1.70 -32.28 -7.21
N GLU A 177 0.42 -32.27 -7.58
CA GLU A 177 -0.43 -31.07 -7.62
C GLU A 177 -0.63 -30.49 -6.22
N LYS A 178 -0.90 -31.35 -5.22
CA LYS A 178 -1.00 -30.93 -3.81
C LYS A 178 0.29 -30.30 -3.31
N ARG A 179 1.43 -30.93 -3.58
CA ARG A 179 2.76 -30.40 -3.21
C ARG A 179 3.04 -29.08 -3.91
N PHE A 180 2.78 -28.99 -5.20
CA PHE A 180 2.97 -27.76 -5.96
C PHE A 180 2.18 -26.59 -5.36
N TYR A 181 0.90 -26.77 -5.03
CA TYR A 181 0.11 -25.68 -4.44
C TYR A 181 0.57 -25.34 -3.02
N ALA A 182 0.99 -26.31 -2.22
CA ALA A 182 1.57 -26.06 -0.90
C ALA A 182 2.91 -25.29 -0.98
N ASP A 183 3.80 -25.69 -1.89
CA ASP A 183 5.08 -25.03 -2.13
C ASP A 183 4.88 -23.61 -2.68
N LYS A 184 3.90 -23.43 -3.57
CA LYS A 184 3.48 -22.13 -4.11
C LYS A 184 2.94 -21.23 -2.99
N GLU A 185 2.06 -21.74 -2.13
CA GLU A 185 1.51 -21.00 -1.00
C GLU A 185 2.63 -20.53 -0.06
N ALA A 186 3.56 -21.42 0.31
CA ALA A 186 4.72 -21.06 1.12
C ALA A 186 5.62 -20.00 0.46
N ALA A 187 5.80 -20.07 -0.86
CA ALA A 187 6.55 -19.06 -1.61
C ALA A 187 5.84 -17.70 -1.63
N LEU A 188 4.52 -17.69 -1.83
CA LEU A 188 3.69 -16.49 -1.79
C LEU A 188 3.68 -15.86 -0.40
N ASP A 189 3.62 -16.65 0.66
CA ASP A 189 3.69 -16.18 2.05
C ASP A 189 5.04 -15.51 2.33
N LYS A 190 6.14 -16.11 1.85
CA LYS A 190 7.46 -15.50 1.94
C LYS A 190 7.53 -14.16 1.21
N MET A 191 7.02 -14.09 -0.03
CA MET A 191 6.96 -12.82 -0.77
C MET A 191 6.13 -11.77 -0.02
N MET A 192 4.98 -12.14 0.54
CA MET A 192 4.17 -11.24 1.36
C MET A 192 4.90 -10.75 2.61
N SER A 193 5.72 -11.60 3.24
CA SER A 193 6.54 -11.20 4.39
C SER A 193 7.57 -10.11 4.04
N GLU A 194 8.02 -10.04 2.78
CA GLU A 194 8.91 -9.00 2.26
C GLU A 194 8.16 -7.74 1.81
N ILE A 195 6.94 -7.92 1.25
CA ILE A 195 6.06 -6.82 0.84
C ILE A 195 5.53 -6.03 2.05
N ASN A 196 5.11 -6.71 3.12
CA ASN A 196 4.46 -6.09 4.27
C ASN A 196 5.29 -4.93 4.88
N PRO A 197 6.60 -5.07 5.16
CA PRO A 197 7.42 -3.96 5.62
C PRO A 197 7.47 -2.79 4.64
N LEU A 198 7.54 -3.06 3.33
CA LEU A 198 7.56 -2.01 2.29
C LEU A 198 6.23 -1.24 2.26
N THR A 199 5.10 -1.93 2.42
CA THR A 199 3.77 -1.31 2.52
C THR A 199 3.64 -0.42 3.75
N VAL A 200 4.06 -0.92 4.92
CA VAL A 200 4.04 -0.13 6.17
C VAL A 200 4.92 1.12 6.03
N ASN A 201 6.11 0.94 5.47
CA ASN A 201 7.04 2.04 5.21
C ASN A 201 6.49 3.06 4.21
N ASP A 202 5.75 2.64 3.19
CA ASP A 202 5.12 3.55 2.22
C ASP A 202 4.03 4.40 2.89
N VAL A 203 3.18 3.79 3.73
CA VAL A 203 2.12 4.50 4.46
C VAL A 203 2.71 5.54 5.39
N ILE A 204 3.65 5.15 6.26
CA ILE A 204 4.27 6.07 7.21
C ILE A 204 5.09 7.13 6.47
N GLY A 205 5.88 6.72 5.48
CA GLY A 205 6.71 7.63 4.68
C GLY A 205 5.89 8.66 3.91
N THR A 206 4.73 8.28 3.36
CA THR A 206 3.80 9.19 2.70
C THR A 206 3.24 10.22 3.66
N ALA A 207 2.90 9.84 4.90
CA ALA A 207 2.46 10.77 5.93
C ALA A 207 3.57 11.78 6.28
N MET A 208 4.81 11.31 6.47
CA MET A 208 5.98 12.17 6.73
C MET A 208 6.23 13.15 5.57
N LEU A 209 6.10 12.68 4.33
CA LEU A 209 6.24 13.52 3.14
C LEU A 209 5.15 14.59 3.07
N SER A 210 3.91 14.25 3.43
CA SER A 210 2.80 15.21 3.50
C SER A 210 3.08 16.32 4.51
N GLU A 211 3.48 15.94 5.73
CA GLU A 211 3.84 16.90 6.79
C GLU A 211 5.00 17.82 6.37
N ALA A 212 6.05 17.25 5.77
CA ALA A 212 7.17 18.04 5.24
C ALA A 212 6.74 18.98 4.10
N SER A 213 5.80 18.55 3.25
CA SER A 213 5.25 19.37 2.17
C SER A 213 4.47 20.57 2.71
N GLU A 214 3.69 20.37 3.77
CA GLU A 214 2.96 21.44 4.46
C GLU A 214 3.91 22.50 5.03
N TRP A 215 4.99 22.09 5.71
CA TRP A 215 5.98 23.04 6.24
C TRP A 215 6.63 23.88 5.14
N VAL A 216 7.05 23.23 4.04
CA VAL A 216 7.59 23.94 2.87
C VAL A 216 6.54 24.86 2.24
N GLY A 217 5.27 24.45 2.22
CA GLY A 217 4.15 25.26 1.75
C GLY A 217 3.95 26.52 2.59
N MET A 218 3.99 26.39 3.92
CA MET A 218 3.91 27.52 4.85
C MET A 218 5.07 28.50 4.66
N ASP A 219 6.31 28.00 4.52
CA ASP A 219 7.48 28.84 4.27
C ASP A 219 7.36 29.65 2.96
N LYS A 220 6.80 29.02 1.91
CA LYS A 220 6.55 29.67 0.62
C LYS A 220 5.46 30.73 0.72
N ALA A 221 4.34 30.40 1.39
CA ALA A 221 3.24 31.33 1.58
C ALA A 221 3.68 32.57 2.37
N GLU A 222 4.52 32.37 3.38
CA GLU A 222 5.06 33.45 4.18
C GLU A 222 6.04 34.34 3.40
N LYS A 223 6.95 33.74 2.61
CA LYS A 223 7.83 34.50 1.70
C LYS A 223 7.03 35.29 0.66
N ALA A 224 5.96 34.72 0.11
CA ALA A 224 5.07 35.42 -0.80
C ALA A 224 4.34 36.57 -0.10
N GLY A 225 3.90 36.37 1.15
CA GLY A 225 3.36 37.41 2.02
C GLY A 225 4.33 38.58 2.22
N ASP A 226 5.59 38.28 2.54
CA ASP A 226 6.64 39.28 2.73
C ASP A 226 6.97 40.03 1.43
N PHE A 227 6.88 39.37 0.27
CA PHE A 227 7.21 39.97 -1.03
C PHE A 227 6.07 40.82 -1.61
N TYR A 228 4.84 40.31 -1.58
CA TYR A 228 3.69 40.97 -2.22
C TYR A 228 2.90 41.88 -1.28
N PHE A 229 2.99 41.68 0.04
CA PHE A 229 2.15 42.39 1.02
C PHE A 229 2.98 43.06 2.13
N HIS A 230 4.20 43.52 1.81
CA HIS A 230 5.11 44.13 2.78
C HIS A 230 4.53 45.39 3.46
N GLU A 231 3.60 46.09 2.80
CA GLU A 231 2.99 47.34 3.26
C GLU A 231 1.98 47.12 4.40
N LEU A 232 1.42 45.91 4.52
CA LEU A 232 0.48 45.56 5.59
C LEU A 232 1.17 45.28 6.93
N LYS A 233 2.51 45.18 6.94
CA LYS A 233 3.32 44.89 8.14
C LYS A 233 4.01 46.12 8.73
N GLN A 234 4.02 47.25 8.04
CA GLN A 234 4.46 48.50 8.65
C GLN A 234 3.33 49.08 9.50
N PRO A 235 3.54 49.45 10.77
CA PRO A 235 2.58 50.32 11.44
C PRO A 235 2.48 51.58 10.57
N ARG A 236 1.28 51.88 10.03
CA ARG A 236 1.05 53.17 9.39
C ARG A 236 1.40 54.22 10.44
N LEU A 237 2.51 54.93 10.26
CA LEU A 237 2.66 56.22 10.90
C LEU A 237 1.53 57.08 10.35
N PRO A 238 0.66 57.65 11.20
CA PRO A 238 -0.44 58.47 10.73
C PRO A 238 0.13 59.57 9.84
N SER A 239 -0.50 59.80 8.69
CA SER A 239 -0.04 60.83 7.77
C SER A 239 -0.15 62.20 8.46
N MET A 240 0.69 63.16 8.06
CA MET A 240 0.68 64.51 8.66
C MET A 240 -0.68 65.21 8.49
N GLU A 241 -1.49 64.78 7.51
CA GLU A 241 -2.89 65.20 7.30
C GLU A 241 -3.88 64.56 8.30
N GLU A 242 -3.60 63.34 8.78
CA GLU A 242 -4.40 62.64 9.81
C GLU A 242 -4.09 63.15 11.23
N VAL A 243 -2.86 63.66 11.45
CA VAL A 243 -2.43 64.25 12.73
C VAL A 243 -2.93 65.68 12.92
N ASN A 244 -3.18 66.42 11.82
CA ASN A 244 -3.52 67.84 11.85
C ASN A 244 -4.83 68.17 12.59
N PRO A 245 -5.95 67.43 12.42
CA PRO A 245 -7.20 67.74 13.12
C PRO A 245 -7.09 67.55 14.65
N TRP A 246 -6.27 66.58 15.08
CA TRP A 246 -6.05 66.30 16.50
C TRP A 246 -5.13 67.35 17.15
N PHE A 247 -4.07 67.78 16.44
CA PHE A 247 -3.20 68.88 16.90
C PHE A 247 -3.92 70.24 16.91
N GLU A 248 -4.72 70.56 15.89
CA GLU A 248 -5.52 71.79 15.88
C GLU A 248 -6.62 71.79 16.95
N SER A 249 -7.19 70.63 17.27
CA SER A 249 -8.12 70.46 18.39
C SER A 249 -7.46 70.79 19.73
N ILE A 250 -6.25 70.27 19.99
CA ILE A 250 -5.51 70.54 21.23
C ILE A 250 -5.08 72.01 21.32
N ILE A 251 -4.60 72.61 20.22
CA ILE A 251 -4.21 74.03 20.18
C ILE A 251 -5.43 74.94 20.35
N SER A 252 -6.58 74.59 19.77
CA SER A 252 -7.81 75.36 19.92
C SER A 252 -8.47 75.21 21.29
N ALA A 253 -8.29 74.08 21.98
CA ALA A 253 -8.70 73.89 23.37
C ALA A 253 -7.80 74.72 24.31
N ALA A 254 -6.47 74.68 24.10
CA ALA A 254 -5.51 75.46 24.89
C ALA A 254 -5.68 76.99 24.72
N LYS A 255 -6.16 77.46 23.56
CA LYS A 255 -6.49 78.88 23.33
C LYS A 255 -7.86 79.32 23.89
N ARG A 256 -8.75 78.38 24.21
CA ARG A 256 -10.10 78.66 24.74
C ARG A 256 -10.20 78.62 26.26
N GLY A 257 -9.13 78.27 26.97
CA GLY A 257 -9.05 78.40 28.43
C GLY A 257 -10.09 77.55 29.17
N GLU A 258 -10.23 76.29 28.79
CA GLU A 258 -10.80 75.24 29.65
C GLU A 258 -9.68 74.39 30.26
#